data_AF-A0A437UIH7-F1
#
_entry.id   AF-A0A437UIH7-F1
#
_cell.length_a   1.000
_cell.length_b   1.000
_cell.length_c   1.000
_cell.angle_alpha   90.00
_cell.angle_beta   90.00
_cell.angle_gamma   90.00
#
_symmetry.space_group_name_H-M   'P 1'
#
loop_
_entity.id
_entity.type
_entity.pdbx_description
1 polymer ?
#
loop_
_entity_poly.entity_id
_entity_poly.type
_entity_poly.pdbx_seq_one_letter_code
_entity_poly.pdbx_strand_id
1 'polypeptide(L)'
;MQGVIVMMSKNNTNGRNQFAMLTIDDLVPQDHLVRKIDAALDFEFIYPIVEATYSDLGHPSIDPVILIKLVFIQYLFGIRSMRQTIKEVDTNVAYRWFLGYSFEEKIPHFSTFGKNYVRRFRETTVFEDIFAYILEQAVKAGFVTEDNLYLDSTHIKANANKHKFTKEMTHDEAKAYQDELEDEINRQRIEAGKRPFTLDLEKEVKRKERKISKADPESGYYVKGEREKQFAYSAHTSCDDNGFILSTIITPGNIHDSQVAFQLVKQSKRLFPETNCVVADAGYKTPKFVHFLTHLNLRPCLPYSRPKGKKGLLSKNEFLYDEYFDCYICPQDQMLAFSTVTREGYREYKSNPKECVHCPLLNQCTKSKNHQRVITRHVWGDLMDEAEHLRLTDLNKSIYKKRKQTIERIFADAKEKHGMRWTKYRGLEKVATHTMLVFAAMNLKKLATWLWKGKEPLFFCPKIRNEVDKKLFQARVTSLEQLLSTV
;
A
#
# COMPACT_ATOMS: atom_id res chain seq x y z
N MET A 1 -38.47 64.21 3.95
CA MET A 1 -38.92 62.81 4.06
C MET A 1 -37.74 61.91 3.70
N GLN A 2 -37.34 61.04 4.62
CA GLN A 2 -36.22 60.12 4.47
C GLN A 2 -36.46 59.19 3.28
N GLY A 3 -35.49 59.11 2.36
CA GLY A 3 -35.45 58.11 1.31
C GLY A 3 -35.31 56.73 1.93
N VAL A 4 -36.33 55.90 1.78
CA VAL A 4 -36.30 54.49 2.17
C VAL A 4 -35.25 53.81 1.30
N ILE A 5 -34.08 53.51 1.87
CA ILE A 5 -33.13 52.58 1.26
C ILE A 5 -33.80 51.20 1.31
N VAL A 6 -34.36 50.76 0.19
CA VAL A 6 -34.83 49.38 0.04
C VAL A 6 -33.59 48.48 0.00
N MET A 7 -33.17 47.98 1.17
CA MET A 7 -32.01 47.07 1.29
C MET A 7 -32.28 45.65 0.77
N MET A 8 -33.53 45.29 0.46
CA MET A 8 -33.88 43.98 -0.11
C MET A 8 -34.32 44.10 -1.56
N SER A 9 -33.42 43.79 -2.49
CA SER A 9 -33.80 43.43 -3.86
C SER A 9 -34.48 42.07 -3.85
N LYS A 10 -35.78 42.02 -4.17
CA LYS A 10 -36.46 40.74 -4.42
C LYS A 10 -35.99 40.21 -5.77
N ASN A 11 -35.26 39.09 -5.75
CA ASN A 11 -34.74 38.48 -6.97
C ASN A 11 -35.91 37.79 -7.71
N ASN A 12 -36.32 38.35 -8.85
CA ASN A 12 -37.40 37.79 -9.66
C ASN A 12 -36.83 36.62 -10.46
N THR A 13 -37.42 35.43 -10.38
CA THR A 13 -36.88 34.19 -10.99
C THR A 13 -36.92 34.15 -12.53
N ASN A 14 -37.16 35.30 -13.18
CA ASN A 14 -37.34 35.45 -14.63
C ASN A 14 -36.11 35.04 -15.45
N GLY A 15 -34.90 35.08 -14.86
CA GLY A 15 -33.67 34.66 -15.53
C GLY A 15 -33.62 33.17 -15.92
N ARG A 16 -34.51 32.33 -15.39
CA ARG A 16 -34.57 30.89 -15.72
C ARG A 16 -35.01 30.60 -17.16
N ASN A 17 -35.76 31.52 -17.77
CA ASN A 17 -36.32 31.37 -19.11
C ASN A 17 -35.63 32.29 -20.14
N GLN A 18 -34.47 32.85 -19.78
CA GLN A 18 -33.73 33.75 -20.66
C GLN A 18 -32.97 32.94 -21.72
N PHE A 19 -33.13 33.32 -22.98
CA PHE A 19 -32.27 32.84 -24.06
C PHE A 19 -30.93 33.58 -23.99
N ALA A 20 -29.83 32.82 -23.96
CA ALA A 20 -28.47 33.34 -24.00
C ALA A 20 -27.64 32.52 -25.00
N MET A 21 -26.84 33.20 -25.82
CA MET A 21 -25.87 32.58 -26.70
C MET A 21 -24.56 32.44 -25.94
N LEU A 22 -24.30 31.25 -25.38
CA LEU A 22 -23.12 30.93 -24.58
C LEU A 22 -22.54 29.61 -25.09
N THR A 23 -21.22 29.47 -25.05
CA THR A 23 -20.58 28.18 -25.26
C THR A 23 -20.49 27.41 -23.95
N ILE A 24 -20.33 26.08 -24.04
CA ILE A 24 -20.06 25.25 -22.86
C ILE A 24 -18.74 25.68 -22.20
N ASP A 25 -17.76 26.14 -22.98
CA ASP A 25 -16.47 26.61 -22.48
C ASP A 25 -16.64 27.84 -21.57
N ASP A 26 -17.47 28.81 -21.95
CA ASP A 26 -17.73 30.03 -21.16
C ASP A 26 -18.31 29.74 -19.78
N LEU A 27 -19.05 28.62 -19.65
CA LEU A 27 -19.73 28.22 -18.42
C LEU A 27 -18.82 27.51 -17.42
N VAL A 28 -17.66 27.00 -17.86
CA VAL A 28 -16.73 26.25 -17.00
C VAL A 28 -15.62 27.18 -16.50
N PRO A 29 -15.52 27.43 -15.19
CA PRO A 29 -14.50 28.32 -14.63
C PRO A 29 -13.08 27.89 -15.05
N GLN A 30 -12.23 28.85 -15.38
CA GLN A 30 -10.85 28.58 -15.83
C GLN A 30 -10.02 27.81 -14.80
N ASP A 31 -10.24 28.04 -13.50
CA ASP A 31 -9.54 27.34 -12.41
C ASP A 31 -10.20 26.00 -12.01
N HIS A 32 -11.22 25.54 -12.74
CA HIS A 32 -11.93 24.29 -12.42
C HIS A 32 -11.03 23.06 -12.58
N LEU A 33 -11.20 22.04 -11.73
CA LEU A 33 -10.35 20.85 -11.72
C LEU A 33 -10.31 20.11 -13.06
N VAL A 34 -11.45 20.02 -13.76
CA VAL A 34 -11.51 19.33 -15.05
C VAL A 34 -10.62 20.00 -16.12
N ARG A 35 -10.52 21.34 -16.11
CA ARG A 35 -9.63 22.08 -17.03
C ARG A 35 -8.16 21.81 -16.70
N LYS A 36 -7.82 21.78 -15.41
CA LYS A 36 -6.47 21.42 -14.95
C LYS A 36 -6.07 20.03 -15.42
N ILE A 37 -7.01 19.09 -15.39
CA ILE A 37 -6.77 17.70 -15.80
C ILE A 37 -6.64 17.58 -17.31
N ASP A 38 -7.55 18.21 -18.06
CA ASP A 38 -7.53 18.21 -19.52
C ASP A 38 -6.24 18.88 -20.06
N ALA A 39 -5.78 19.96 -19.42
CA ALA A 39 -4.51 20.60 -19.75
C ALA A 39 -3.26 19.79 -19.36
N ALA A 40 -3.38 18.85 -18.40
CA ALA A 40 -2.27 18.09 -17.86
C ALA A 40 -2.00 16.78 -18.59
N LEU A 41 -3.01 16.22 -19.25
CA LEU A 41 -2.95 14.92 -19.87
C LEU A 41 -3.79 14.91 -21.14
N ASP A 42 -3.15 14.64 -22.26
CA ASP A 42 -3.86 14.21 -23.46
C ASP A 42 -4.39 12.79 -23.25
N PHE A 43 -5.67 12.56 -23.50
CA PHE A 43 -6.32 11.26 -23.28
C PHE A 43 -6.25 10.33 -24.49
N GLU A 44 -5.67 10.75 -25.62
CA GLU A 44 -5.51 9.92 -26.82
C GLU A 44 -4.65 8.66 -26.57
N PHE A 45 -3.77 8.66 -25.56
CA PHE A 45 -3.00 7.48 -25.15
C PHE A 45 -3.85 6.26 -24.80
N ILE A 46 -5.16 6.44 -24.53
CA ILE A 46 -6.08 5.34 -24.22
C ILE A 46 -6.34 4.48 -25.46
N TYR A 47 -6.41 5.08 -26.65
CA TYR A 47 -6.72 4.35 -27.89
C TYR A 47 -5.77 3.15 -28.13
N PRO A 48 -4.43 3.31 -28.15
CA PRO A 48 -3.52 2.18 -28.35
C PRO A 48 -3.59 1.13 -27.22
N ILE A 49 -3.92 1.53 -25.99
CA ILE A 49 -4.05 0.60 -24.86
C ILE A 49 -5.25 -0.34 -25.04
N VAL A 50 -6.35 0.17 -25.59
CA VAL A 50 -7.60 -0.58 -25.68
C VAL A 50 -7.87 -1.17 -27.05
N GLU A 51 -7.12 -0.78 -28.09
CA GLU A 51 -7.33 -1.17 -29.49
C GLU A 51 -7.60 -2.67 -29.67
N ALA A 52 -6.75 -3.52 -29.07
CA ALA A 52 -6.88 -4.99 -29.15
C ALA A 52 -8.17 -5.56 -28.54
N THR A 53 -8.89 -4.78 -27.72
CA THR A 53 -10.17 -5.19 -27.09
C THR A 53 -11.41 -4.76 -27.89
N TYR A 54 -11.21 -4.01 -28.97
CA TYR A 54 -12.26 -3.53 -29.87
C TYR A 54 -12.20 -4.30 -31.19
N SER A 55 -13.35 -4.38 -31.86
CA SER A 55 -13.47 -5.03 -33.16
C SER A 55 -13.99 -4.01 -34.17
N ASP A 56 -13.50 -4.10 -35.39
CA ASP A 56 -13.93 -3.26 -36.52
C ASP A 56 -15.31 -3.67 -37.06
N LEU A 57 -15.89 -4.76 -36.55
CA LEU A 57 -17.16 -5.32 -37.01
C LEU A 57 -18.27 -5.15 -35.95
N GLY A 58 -19.43 -4.67 -36.40
CA GLY A 58 -20.65 -4.59 -35.58
C GLY A 58 -21.12 -3.16 -35.32
N HIS A 59 -21.98 -3.01 -34.30
CA HIS A 59 -22.51 -1.69 -33.93
C HIS A 59 -21.39 -0.82 -33.33
N PRO A 60 -21.26 0.45 -33.76
CA PRO A 60 -20.28 1.37 -33.18
C PRO A 60 -20.39 1.40 -31.66
N SER A 61 -19.27 1.16 -30.98
CA SER A 61 -19.21 1.33 -29.53
C SER A 61 -18.97 2.78 -29.15
N ILE A 62 -19.35 3.13 -27.91
CA ILE A 62 -18.98 4.41 -27.31
C ILE A 62 -17.46 4.51 -27.25
N ASP A 63 -16.96 5.73 -27.47
CA ASP A 63 -15.54 6.06 -27.41
C ASP A 63 -14.91 5.60 -26.07
N PRO A 64 -13.83 4.79 -26.10
CA PRO A 64 -13.11 4.40 -24.90
C PRO A 64 -12.61 5.57 -24.05
N VAL A 65 -12.20 6.69 -24.66
CA VAL A 65 -11.73 7.88 -23.94
C VAL A 65 -12.86 8.43 -23.07
N ILE A 66 -14.07 8.56 -23.62
CA ILE A 66 -15.25 9.02 -22.89
C ILE A 66 -15.57 8.09 -21.72
N LEU A 67 -15.47 6.77 -21.92
CA LEU A 67 -15.72 5.79 -20.85
C LEU A 67 -14.73 5.94 -19.69
N ILE A 68 -13.44 6.11 -19.99
CA ILE A 68 -12.41 6.30 -18.97
C ILE A 68 -12.54 7.68 -18.30
N LYS A 69 -12.83 8.75 -19.06
CA LYS A 69 -13.10 10.08 -18.50
C LYS A 69 -14.31 10.06 -17.55
N LEU A 70 -15.38 9.32 -17.86
CA LEU A 70 -16.53 9.12 -16.97
C LEU A 70 -16.14 8.46 -15.63
N VAL A 71 -15.27 7.46 -15.70
CA VAL A 71 -14.74 6.77 -14.52
C VAL A 71 -13.86 7.71 -13.69
N PHE A 72 -13.03 8.52 -14.34
CA PHE A 72 -12.25 9.54 -13.66
C PHE A 72 -13.14 10.58 -12.99
N ILE A 73 -14.19 11.09 -13.64
CA ILE A 73 -15.17 11.98 -13.00
C ILE A 73 -15.71 11.33 -11.72
N GLN A 74 -16.13 10.06 -11.81
CA GLN A 74 -16.66 9.35 -10.64
C GLN A 74 -15.67 9.36 -9.47
N TYR A 75 -14.40 9.02 -9.70
CA TYR A 75 -13.42 8.90 -8.62
C TYR A 75 -12.86 10.25 -8.17
N LEU A 76 -12.56 11.17 -9.08
CA LEU A 76 -11.99 12.49 -8.78
C LEU A 76 -12.89 13.33 -7.87
N PHE A 77 -14.21 13.23 -8.08
CA PHE A 77 -15.23 13.96 -7.34
C PHE A 77 -15.93 13.10 -6.26
N GLY A 78 -15.50 11.86 -6.05
CA GLY A 78 -16.00 11.01 -4.97
C GLY A 78 -17.45 10.55 -5.13
N ILE A 79 -17.93 10.47 -6.38
CA ILE A 79 -19.31 10.11 -6.67
C ILE A 79 -19.51 8.62 -6.39
N ARG A 80 -20.48 8.30 -5.54
CA ARG A 80 -20.62 6.95 -4.97
C ARG A 80 -20.99 5.89 -6.00
N SER A 81 -21.61 6.23 -7.14
CA SER A 81 -22.05 5.24 -8.12
C SER A 81 -22.12 5.80 -9.53
N MET A 82 -21.88 4.95 -10.52
CA MET A 82 -22.01 5.32 -11.93
C MET A 82 -23.41 5.89 -12.27
N ARG A 83 -24.49 5.37 -11.65
CA ARG A 83 -25.84 5.94 -11.81
C ARG A 83 -25.93 7.41 -11.38
N GLN A 84 -25.29 7.73 -10.26
CA GLN A 84 -25.21 9.11 -9.76
C GLN A 84 -24.29 9.94 -10.65
N THR A 85 -23.17 9.37 -11.12
CA THR A 85 -22.26 10.03 -12.07
C THR A 85 -23.00 10.47 -13.31
N ILE A 86 -23.77 9.59 -13.96
CA ILE A 86 -24.55 9.95 -15.16
C ILE A 86 -25.56 11.06 -14.85
N LYS A 87 -26.29 11.00 -13.73
CA LYS A 87 -27.21 12.08 -13.32
C LYS A 87 -26.52 13.42 -13.09
N GLU A 88 -25.31 13.39 -12.55
CA GLU A 88 -24.52 14.61 -12.38
C GLU A 88 -23.98 15.10 -13.71
N VAL A 89 -23.55 14.22 -14.62
CA VAL A 89 -23.14 14.61 -15.99
C VAL A 89 -24.32 15.20 -16.78
N ASP A 90 -25.55 14.73 -16.53
CA ASP A 90 -26.75 15.31 -17.15
C ASP A 90 -26.96 16.78 -16.79
N THR A 91 -26.54 17.19 -15.59
CA THR A 91 -26.85 18.53 -15.02
C THR A 91 -25.64 19.43 -14.84
N ASN A 92 -24.43 18.87 -14.79
CA ASN A 92 -23.19 19.58 -14.53
C ASN A 92 -22.44 19.87 -15.84
N VAL A 93 -22.42 21.15 -16.21
CA VAL A 93 -21.79 21.64 -17.44
C VAL A 93 -20.28 21.32 -17.47
N ALA A 94 -19.59 21.38 -16.33
CA ALA A 94 -18.15 21.08 -16.27
C ALA A 94 -17.84 19.62 -16.59
N TYR A 95 -18.74 18.71 -16.25
CA TYR A 95 -18.58 17.29 -16.58
C TYR A 95 -18.85 17.02 -18.06
N ARG A 96 -19.87 17.68 -18.64
CA ARG A 96 -20.12 17.62 -20.09
C ARG A 96 -18.96 18.18 -20.89
N TRP A 97 -18.43 19.33 -20.49
CA TRP A 97 -17.25 19.95 -21.08
C TRP A 97 -16.07 18.97 -21.12
N PHE A 98 -15.77 18.32 -19.98
CA PHE A 98 -14.65 17.38 -19.89
C PHE A 98 -14.80 16.16 -20.81
N LEU A 99 -16.05 15.71 -21.01
CA LEU A 99 -16.37 14.59 -21.90
C LEU A 99 -16.49 14.99 -23.37
N GLY A 100 -16.54 16.29 -23.68
CA GLY A 100 -16.79 16.78 -25.04
C GLY A 100 -18.25 16.65 -25.49
N TYR A 101 -19.20 16.48 -24.56
CA TYR A 101 -20.63 16.38 -24.91
C TYR A 101 -21.31 17.76 -24.95
N SER A 102 -22.10 17.98 -26.00
CA SER A 102 -23.03 19.11 -26.12
C SER A 102 -24.22 19.00 -25.16
N PHE A 103 -25.10 20.02 -25.11
CA PHE A 103 -26.32 19.98 -24.30
C PHE A 103 -27.38 18.99 -24.84
N GLU A 104 -27.38 18.74 -26.15
CA GLU A 104 -28.40 17.93 -26.82
C GLU A 104 -28.05 16.45 -26.89
N GLU A 105 -26.75 16.12 -26.86
CA GLU A 105 -26.28 14.74 -26.93
C GLU A 105 -26.70 13.93 -25.70
N LYS A 106 -27.12 12.69 -25.97
CA LYS A 106 -27.47 11.73 -24.92
C LYS A 106 -26.22 11.11 -24.34
N ILE A 107 -26.06 11.27 -23.03
CA ILE A 107 -24.97 10.66 -22.28
C ILE A 107 -25.17 9.13 -22.22
N PRO A 108 -24.09 8.34 -22.27
CA PRO A 108 -24.16 6.90 -22.13
C PRO A 108 -24.95 6.42 -20.92
N HIS A 109 -25.73 5.35 -21.12
CA HIS A 109 -26.43 4.72 -20.02
C HIS A 109 -25.44 4.16 -18.98
N PHE A 110 -25.75 4.29 -17.68
CA PHE A 110 -24.85 3.91 -16.57
C PHE A 110 -24.35 2.45 -16.64
N SER A 111 -25.08 1.56 -17.32
CA SER A 111 -24.70 0.15 -17.46
C SER A 111 -23.58 -0.08 -18.46
N THR A 112 -23.31 0.86 -19.37
CA THR A 112 -22.33 0.70 -20.46
C THR A 112 -20.95 0.40 -19.91
N PHE A 113 -20.49 1.18 -18.92
CA PHE A 113 -19.19 0.94 -18.31
C PHE A 113 -19.11 -0.46 -17.67
N GLY A 114 -20.12 -0.85 -16.90
CA GLY A 114 -20.16 -2.18 -16.26
C GLY A 114 -20.17 -3.33 -17.28
N LYS A 115 -20.87 -3.17 -18.41
CA LYS A 115 -20.88 -4.16 -19.49
C LYS A 115 -19.54 -4.23 -20.22
N ASN A 116 -18.90 -3.09 -20.51
CA ASN A 116 -17.58 -3.07 -21.17
C ASN A 116 -16.49 -3.61 -20.25
N TYR A 117 -16.54 -3.31 -18.95
CA TYR A 117 -15.65 -3.93 -17.98
C TYR A 117 -15.73 -5.45 -18.04
N VAL A 118 -16.94 -6.02 -17.93
CA VAL A 118 -17.14 -7.48 -17.89
C VAL A 118 -16.80 -8.15 -19.23
N ARG A 119 -17.06 -7.47 -20.36
CA ARG A 119 -16.92 -8.06 -21.70
C ARG A 119 -15.57 -7.83 -22.37
N ARG A 120 -14.89 -6.72 -22.06
CA ARG A 120 -13.71 -6.24 -22.81
C ARG A 120 -12.47 -6.05 -21.94
N PHE A 121 -12.64 -5.56 -20.72
CA PHE A 121 -11.50 -5.19 -19.86
C PHE A 121 -11.18 -6.21 -18.76
N ARG A 122 -12.05 -7.21 -18.57
CA ARG A 122 -11.82 -8.28 -17.61
C ARG A 122 -10.58 -9.08 -18.02
N GLU A 123 -9.75 -9.44 -17.04
CA GLU A 123 -8.50 -10.19 -17.29
C GLU A 123 -7.50 -9.49 -18.24
N THR A 124 -7.61 -8.16 -18.37
CA THR A 124 -6.65 -7.33 -19.15
C THR A 124 -5.84 -6.41 -18.24
N THR A 125 -4.70 -5.92 -18.73
CA THR A 125 -3.82 -4.99 -18.00
C THR A 125 -4.17 -3.51 -18.20
N VAL A 126 -5.24 -3.20 -18.96
CA VAL A 126 -5.62 -1.83 -19.37
C VAL A 126 -5.57 -0.82 -18.23
N PHE A 127 -6.07 -1.16 -17.05
CA PHE A 127 -6.09 -0.24 -15.91
C PHE A 127 -4.72 -0.05 -15.25
N GLU A 128 -3.88 -1.08 -15.30
CA GLU A 128 -2.48 -0.99 -14.87
C GLU A 128 -1.65 -0.18 -15.86
N ASP A 129 -1.96 -0.27 -17.17
CA ASP A 129 -1.34 0.54 -18.23
C ASP A 129 -1.71 2.02 -18.05
N ILE A 130 -2.98 2.33 -17.80
CA ILE A 130 -3.44 3.70 -17.53
C ILE A 130 -2.78 4.28 -16.27
N PHE A 131 -2.71 3.49 -15.19
CA PHE A 131 -2.03 3.93 -13.96
C PHE A 131 -0.54 4.20 -14.23
N ALA A 132 0.14 3.29 -14.92
CA ALA A 132 1.56 3.44 -15.25
C ALA A 132 1.82 4.67 -16.12
N TYR A 133 0.99 4.92 -17.13
CA TYR A 133 1.12 6.10 -18.00
C TYR A 133 0.98 7.41 -17.20
N ILE A 134 -0.02 7.53 -16.32
CA ILE A 134 -0.21 8.72 -15.48
C ILE A 134 0.99 8.93 -14.54
N LEU A 135 1.50 7.84 -13.95
CA LEU A 135 2.68 7.90 -13.10
C LEU A 135 3.92 8.34 -13.91
N GLU A 136 4.08 7.81 -15.12
CA GLU A 136 5.15 8.18 -16.03
C GLU A 136 5.14 9.67 -16.37
N GLN A 137 3.96 10.26 -16.62
CA GLN A 137 3.85 11.71 -16.84
C GLN A 137 4.27 12.51 -15.60
N ALA A 138 3.97 12.01 -14.40
CA ALA A 138 4.43 12.65 -13.16
C ALA A 138 5.96 12.56 -12.96
N VAL A 139 6.57 11.44 -13.38
CA VAL A 139 8.04 11.28 -13.42
C VAL A 139 8.65 12.21 -14.45
N LYS A 140 8.11 12.27 -15.67
CA LYS A 140 8.55 13.17 -16.75
C LYS A 140 8.46 14.65 -16.35
N ALA A 141 7.45 15.02 -15.56
CA ALA A 141 7.30 16.35 -14.99
C ALA A 141 8.25 16.63 -13.79
N GLY A 142 9.08 15.66 -13.36
CA GLY A 142 10.02 15.83 -12.25
C GLY A 142 9.33 15.98 -10.89
N PHE A 143 8.12 15.43 -10.72
CA PHE A 143 7.36 15.55 -9.47
C PHE A 143 7.47 14.32 -8.56
N VAL A 144 8.01 13.22 -9.05
CA VAL A 144 8.26 12.01 -8.27
C VAL A 144 9.70 12.01 -7.79
N THR A 145 9.90 11.81 -6.49
CA THR A 145 11.23 11.66 -5.88
C THR A 145 11.59 10.19 -5.70
N GLU A 146 12.84 9.82 -5.90
CA GLU A 146 13.29 8.44 -5.75
C GLU A 146 13.94 8.14 -4.40
N ASP A 147 14.16 9.12 -3.51
CA ASP A 147 15.00 8.91 -2.32
C ASP A 147 14.40 7.94 -1.28
N ASN A 148 13.13 8.17 -0.94
CA ASN A 148 12.45 7.49 0.17
C ASN A 148 11.13 6.85 -0.27
N LEU A 149 10.98 5.57 0.05
CA LEU A 149 9.78 4.79 -0.21
C LEU A 149 8.96 4.61 1.05
N TYR A 150 7.75 5.17 1.09
CA TYR A 150 6.83 5.04 2.22
C TYR A 150 5.88 3.87 1.97
N LEU A 151 5.78 2.97 2.94
CA LEU A 151 4.92 1.79 2.91
C LEU A 151 3.90 1.84 4.05
N ASP A 152 2.66 1.53 3.70
CA ASP A 152 1.59 1.36 4.65
C ASP A 152 0.46 0.56 3.99
N SER A 153 -0.45 0.05 4.81
CA SER A 153 -1.64 -0.63 4.33
C SER A 153 -2.90 -0.01 4.89
N THR A 154 -3.99 -0.14 4.13
CA THR A 154 -5.31 0.27 4.60
C THR A 154 -6.36 -0.78 4.31
N HIS A 155 -7.28 -0.94 5.24
CA HIS A 155 -8.36 -1.90 5.11
C HIS A 155 -9.57 -1.26 4.41
N ILE A 156 -10.09 -1.95 3.41
CA ILE A 156 -11.30 -1.63 2.65
C ILE A 156 -12.39 -2.61 3.08
N LYS A 157 -13.49 -2.13 3.63
CA LYS A 157 -14.59 -3.00 4.07
C LYS A 157 -15.22 -3.72 2.86
N ALA A 158 -15.30 -5.04 2.92
CA ALA A 158 -15.87 -5.86 1.86
C ALA A 158 -17.41 -5.76 1.83
N ASN A 159 -18.00 -6.00 0.65
CA ASN A 159 -19.45 -6.11 0.47
C ASN A 159 -19.97 -7.49 0.94
N ALA A 160 -19.73 -7.79 2.22
CA ALA A 160 -19.98 -9.07 2.85
C ALA A 160 -20.52 -8.89 4.28
N ASN A 161 -21.48 -9.74 4.66
CA ASN A 161 -22.02 -9.72 6.02
C ASN A 161 -21.07 -10.48 6.97
N LYS A 162 -20.61 -9.80 8.03
CA LYS A 162 -19.70 -10.35 9.05
C LYS A 162 -20.22 -11.58 9.79
N HIS A 163 -21.53 -11.83 9.78
CA HIS A 163 -22.18 -12.97 10.44
C HIS A 163 -22.46 -14.14 9.48
N LYS A 164 -22.34 -13.96 8.16
CA LYS A 164 -22.58 -15.02 7.18
C LYS A 164 -21.26 -15.59 6.68
N PHE A 165 -20.73 -16.58 7.41
CA PHE A 165 -19.47 -17.24 7.06
C PHE A 165 -19.54 -18.75 7.22
N THR A 166 -18.71 -19.45 6.46
CA THR A 166 -18.30 -20.84 6.70
C THR A 166 -16.95 -20.82 7.39
N LYS A 167 -16.64 -21.89 8.11
CA LYS A 167 -15.32 -22.07 8.70
C LYS A 167 -14.62 -23.17 7.94
N GLU A 168 -13.46 -22.85 7.40
CA GLU A 168 -12.66 -23.80 6.64
C GLU A 168 -11.25 -23.86 7.21
N MET A 169 -10.71 -25.07 7.19
CA MET A 169 -9.33 -25.33 7.59
C MET A 169 -8.45 -25.03 6.39
N THR A 170 -7.67 -23.97 6.50
CA THR A 170 -6.73 -23.58 5.45
C THR A 170 -5.31 -23.84 5.93
N HIS A 171 -4.48 -24.17 4.96
CA HIS A 171 -3.05 -24.33 5.11
C HIS A 171 -2.41 -22.94 5.21
N ASP A 172 -1.50 -22.74 6.17
CA ASP A 172 -0.65 -21.55 6.18
C ASP A 172 0.39 -21.70 5.05
N GLU A 173 0.42 -20.73 4.15
CA GLU A 173 1.40 -20.69 3.05
C GLU A 173 2.83 -20.64 3.61
N ALA A 174 3.74 -21.33 2.92
CA ALA A 174 5.17 -21.31 3.22
C ALA A 174 5.67 -19.85 3.18
N LYS A 175 6.28 -19.41 4.27
CA LYS A 175 6.72 -18.01 4.39
C LYS A 175 7.98 -17.84 3.56
N ALA A 176 7.99 -16.86 2.66
CA ALA A 176 9.22 -16.40 2.01
C ALA A 176 10.33 -16.16 3.05
N TYR A 177 11.59 -16.44 2.68
CA TYR A 177 12.76 -16.39 3.57
C TYR A 177 12.69 -17.39 4.75
N GLN A 178 11.98 -18.52 4.60
CA GLN A 178 12.12 -19.63 5.55
C GLN A 178 13.39 -20.42 5.28
N ASP A 179 13.69 -20.68 4.01
CA ASP A 179 14.83 -21.50 3.63
C ASP A 179 16.15 -20.80 3.98
N GLU A 180 16.30 -19.51 3.62
CA GLU A 180 17.45 -18.71 4.04
C GLU A 180 17.61 -18.63 5.57
N LEU A 181 16.50 -18.56 6.31
CA LEU A 181 16.55 -18.56 7.77
C LEU A 181 17.00 -19.92 8.31
N GLU A 182 16.54 -21.01 7.72
CA GLU A 182 16.94 -22.37 8.08
C GLU A 182 18.41 -22.64 7.78
N ASP A 183 18.91 -22.19 6.64
CA ASP A 183 20.33 -22.26 6.28
C ASP A 183 21.21 -21.52 7.29
N GLU A 184 20.80 -20.30 7.68
CA GLU A 184 21.52 -19.50 8.67
C GLU A 184 21.47 -20.14 10.07
N ILE A 185 20.31 -20.69 10.48
CA ILE A 185 20.17 -21.45 11.73
C ILE A 185 21.13 -22.64 11.72
N ASN A 186 21.17 -23.40 10.62
CA ASN A 186 22.00 -24.59 10.51
C ASN A 186 23.49 -24.25 10.52
N ARG A 187 23.90 -23.16 9.85
CA ARG A 187 25.28 -22.66 9.89
C ARG A 187 25.72 -22.34 11.32
N GLN A 188 24.95 -21.54 12.05
CA GLN A 188 25.27 -21.18 13.44
C GLN A 188 25.26 -22.39 14.39
N ARG A 189 24.42 -23.40 14.12
CA ARG A 189 24.44 -24.66 14.90
C ARG A 189 25.72 -25.46 14.66
N ILE A 190 26.17 -25.56 13.41
CA ILE A 190 27.39 -26.27 13.04
C ILE A 190 28.61 -25.59 13.67
N GLU A 191 28.70 -24.25 13.60
CA GLU A 191 29.76 -23.46 14.25
C GLU A 191 29.79 -23.67 15.76
N ALA A 192 28.62 -23.81 16.40
CA ALA A 192 28.49 -24.13 17.81
C ALA A 192 28.70 -25.62 18.15
N GLY A 193 29.18 -26.44 17.20
CA GLY A 193 29.42 -27.87 17.39
C GLY A 193 28.15 -28.72 17.54
N LYS A 194 26.99 -28.22 17.15
CA LYS A 194 25.70 -28.91 17.23
C LYS A 194 25.29 -29.47 15.87
N ARG A 195 24.53 -30.57 15.91
CA ARG A 195 23.94 -31.13 14.69
C ARG A 195 22.94 -30.14 14.06
N PRO A 196 22.97 -29.97 12.73
CA PRO A 196 21.97 -29.18 12.02
C PRO A 196 20.59 -29.78 12.24
N PHE A 197 19.56 -28.97 12.11
CA PHE A 197 18.21 -29.51 12.04
C PHE A 197 18.04 -30.20 10.69
N THR A 198 17.46 -31.40 10.70
CA THR A 198 16.99 -32.03 9.48
C THR A 198 15.86 -31.20 8.88
N LEU A 199 15.84 -31.06 7.56
CA LEU A 199 14.69 -30.54 6.82
C LEU A 199 13.51 -31.46 7.14
N ASP A 200 12.60 -31.02 8.01
CA ASP A 200 11.28 -31.65 8.05
C ASP A 200 10.55 -31.17 6.82
N LEU A 201 10.62 -31.99 5.76
CA LEU A 201 9.77 -31.87 4.57
C LEU A 201 8.28 -31.89 4.96
N GLU A 202 7.98 -32.44 6.14
CA GLU A 202 6.70 -32.32 6.83
C GLU A 202 6.73 -31.15 7.84
N LYS A 203 6.89 -29.91 7.37
CA LYS A 203 6.36 -28.79 8.16
C LYS A 203 4.88 -29.11 8.36
N GLU A 204 4.48 -29.52 9.56
CA GLU A 204 3.07 -29.63 9.93
C GLU A 204 2.43 -28.30 9.55
N VAL A 205 1.74 -28.28 8.41
CA VAL A 205 1.12 -27.07 7.93
C VAL A 205 0.01 -26.79 8.92
N LYS A 206 0.29 -25.90 9.87
CA LYS A 206 -0.61 -25.59 10.98
C LYS A 206 -1.93 -25.20 10.37
N ARG A 207 -2.91 -26.10 10.48
CA ARG A 207 -4.24 -25.87 9.93
C ARG A 207 -4.88 -24.79 10.78
N LYS A 208 -5.15 -23.64 10.18
CA LYS A 208 -5.79 -22.54 10.87
C LYS A 208 -7.25 -22.48 10.44
N GLU A 209 -8.14 -22.46 11.42
CA GLU A 209 -9.56 -22.22 11.18
C GLU A 209 -9.72 -20.77 10.69
N ARG A 210 -10.11 -20.60 9.43
CA ARG A 210 -10.39 -19.29 8.82
C ARG A 210 -11.89 -19.16 8.57
N LYS A 211 -12.40 -17.95 8.79
CA LYS A 211 -13.79 -17.59 8.46
C LYS A 211 -13.81 -17.11 7.02
N ILE A 212 -14.58 -17.78 6.17
CA ILE A 212 -14.75 -17.45 4.76
C ILE A 212 -16.16 -16.92 4.56
N SER A 213 -16.29 -15.78 3.87
CA SER A 213 -17.63 -15.21 3.64
C SER A 213 -18.39 -16.05 2.61
N LYS A 214 -19.69 -16.29 2.87
CA LYS A 214 -20.58 -16.92 1.86
C LYS A 214 -20.84 -16.03 0.65
N ALA A 215 -20.72 -14.72 0.80
CA ALA A 215 -21.04 -13.75 -0.25
C ALA A 215 -19.80 -13.33 -1.07
N ASP A 216 -18.64 -13.33 -0.43
CA ASP A 216 -17.37 -12.88 -1.02
C ASP A 216 -16.20 -13.70 -0.43
N PRO A 217 -15.98 -14.94 -0.91
CA PRO A 217 -15.01 -15.87 -0.32
C PRO A 217 -13.57 -15.35 -0.32
N GLU A 218 -13.23 -14.49 -1.27
CA GLU A 218 -11.90 -13.89 -1.43
C GLU A 218 -11.65 -12.73 -0.45
N SER A 219 -12.67 -12.31 0.31
CA SER A 219 -12.50 -11.31 1.36
C SER A 219 -11.97 -11.94 2.66
N GLY A 220 -11.01 -11.27 3.30
CA GLY A 220 -10.38 -11.75 4.52
C GLY A 220 -11.11 -11.32 5.78
N TYR A 221 -11.29 -12.22 6.74
CA TYR A 221 -11.86 -11.86 8.04
C TYR A 221 -10.83 -11.10 8.90
N TYR A 222 -11.04 -9.80 9.03
CA TYR A 222 -10.16 -8.88 9.74
C TYR A 222 -10.68 -8.56 11.15
N VAL A 223 -9.77 -8.53 12.11
CA VAL A 223 -10.04 -8.20 13.51
C VAL A 223 -9.06 -7.12 13.97
N LYS A 224 -9.58 -5.91 14.24
CA LYS A 224 -8.81 -4.80 14.82
C LYS A 224 -9.20 -4.59 16.27
N GLY A 225 -8.36 -5.09 17.17
CA GLY A 225 -8.62 -5.06 18.60
C GLY A 225 -9.94 -5.75 18.96
N GLU A 226 -10.64 -5.23 19.96
CA GLU A 226 -11.91 -5.82 20.44
C GLU A 226 -13.13 -5.33 19.65
N ARG A 227 -13.04 -4.17 18.98
CA ARG A 227 -14.22 -3.43 18.49
C ARG A 227 -14.58 -3.69 17.03
N GLU A 228 -13.61 -3.89 16.15
CA GLU A 228 -13.88 -4.02 14.71
C GLU A 228 -13.59 -5.43 14.21
N LYS A 229 -14.67 -6.18 13.94
CA LYS A 229 -14.63 -7.51 13.30
C LYS A 229 -15.45 -7.44 12.01
N GLN A 230 -14.79 -7.56 10.86
CA GLN A 230 -15.45 -7.48 9.56
C GLN A 230 -14.66 -8.19 8.47
N PHE A 231 -15.33 -8.55 7.38
CA PHE A 231 -14.66 -8.94 6.14
C PHE A 231 -14.09 -7.70 5.45
N ALA A 232 -12.83 -7.78 5.04
CA ALA A 232 -12.11 -6.67 4.42
C ALA A 232 -11.09 -7.17 3.40
N TYR A 233 -10.66 -6.24 2.56
CA TYR A 233 -9.44 -6.32 1.76
C TYR A 233 -8.41 -5.37 2.35
N SER A 234 -7.13 -5.68 2.19
CA SER A 234 -6.02 -4.80 2.55
C SER A 234 -5.37 -4.27 1.28
N ALA A 235 -5.34 -2.95 1.14
CA ALA A 235 -4.59 -2.26 0.11
C ALA A 235 -3.22 -1.87 0.66
N HIS A 236 -2.18 -2.57 0.22
CA HIS A 236 -0.79 -2.28 0.56
C HIS A 236 -0.25 -1.35 -0.52
N THR A 237 0.24 -0.17 -0.13
CA THR A 237 0.58 0.88 -1.08
C THR A 237 1.95 1.44 -0.79
N SER A 238 2.68 1.78 -1.85
CA SER A 238 3.94 2.52 -1.77
C SER A 238 3.80 3.91 -2.37
N CYS A 239 4.45 4.89 -1.77
CA CYS A 239 4.50 6.27 -2.28
C CYS A 239 5.85 6.93 -2.01
N ASP A 240 6.11 8.03 -2.72
CA ASP A 240 7.34 8.82 -2.57
C ASP A 240 7.21 9.96 -1.52
N ASP A 241 8.25 10.80 -1.39
CA ASP A 241 8.24 11.96 -0.48
C ASP A 241 7.21 13.02 -0.84
N ASN A 242 6.87 13.13 -2.12
CA ASN A 242 5.85 14.06 -2.57
C ASN A 242 4.45 13.50 -2.38
N GLY A 243 4.29 12.19 -2.18
CA GLY A 243 3.05 11.46 -1.99
C GLY A 243 2.34 11.10 -3.30
N PHE A 244 3.07 10.89 -4.39
CA PHE A 244 2.62 10.14 -5.56
C PHE A 244 2.64 8.65 -5.26
N ILE A 245 1.58 7.98 -5.67
CA ILE A 245 1.41 6.54 -5.46
C ILE A 245 2.23 5.83 -6.54
N LEU A 246 3.11 4.92 -6.12
CA LEU A 246 4.05 4.22 -7.02
C LEU A 246 3.56 2.81 -7.36
N SER A 247 3.11 2.05 -6.36
CA SER A 247 2.56 0.72 -6.55
C SER A 247 1.51 0.41 -5.49
N THR A 248 0.58 -0.49 -5.82
CA THR A 248 -0.40 -1.03 -4.88
C THR A 248 -0.62 -2.52 -5.10
N ILE A 249 -0.75 -3.27 -4.01
CA ILE A 249 -1.11 -4.68 -4.01
C ILE A 249 -2.33 -4.87 -3.12
N ILE A 250 -3.38 -5.51 -3.64
CA ILE A 250 -4.57 -5.84 -2.85
C ILE A 250 -4.48 -7.29 -2.40
N THR A 251 -4.73 -7.51 -1.12
CA THR A 251 -4.86 -8.86 -0.55
C THR A 251 -6.15 -9.00 0.25
N PRO A 252 -6.56 -10.23 0.58
CA PRO A 252 -7.53 -10.47 1.64
C PRO A 252 -7.07 -9.84 2.96
N GLY A 253 -8.01 -9.29 3.74
CA GLY A 253 -7.73 -8.56 4.99
C GLY A 253 -7.19 -9.40 6.16
N ASN A 254 -7.01 -10.71 5.97
CA ASN A 254 -6.40 -11.61 6.94
C ASN A 254 -4.91 -11.86 6.66
N ILE A 255 -4.38 -11.40 5.52
CA ILE A 255 -2.95 -11.46 5.22
C ILE A 255 -2.23 -10.35 5.98
N HIS A 256 -1.11 -10.69 6.62
CA HIS A 256 -0.34 -9.75 7.41
C HIS A 256 0.52 -8.86 6.52
N ASP A 257 0.51 -7.54 6.78
CA ASP A 257 1.16 -6.54 5.94
C ASP A 257 2.65 -6.82 5.67
N SER A 258 3.37 -7.33 6.68
CA SER A 258 4.79 -7.66 6.55
C SER A 258 5.08 -8.71 5.47
N GLN A 259 4.12 -9.58 5.12
CA GLN A 259 4.30 -10.60 4.08
C GLN A 259 4.27 -9.99 2.68
N VAL A 260 3.42 -8.98 2.48
CA VAL A 260 3.24 -8.31 1.19
C VAL A 260 4.31 -7.24 0.96
N ALA A 261 4.87 -6.70 2.05
CA ALA A 261 5.91 -5.69 2.02
C ALA A 261 7.11 -6.06 1.13
N PHE A 262 7.53 -7.33 1.13
CA PHE A 262 8.64 -7.82 0.31
C PHE A 262 8.36 -7.63 -1.19
N GLN A 263 7.18 -8.08 -1.65
CA GLN A 263 6.78 -7.95 -3.04
C GLN A 263 6.62 -6.49 -3.44
N LEU A 264 6.02 -5.66 -2.57
CA LEU A 264 5.79 -4.24 -2.81
C LEU A 264 7.11 -3.45 -2.95
N VAL A 265 8.09 -3.74 -2.08
CA VAL A 265 9.44 -3.14 -2.18
C VAL A 265 10.15 -3.60 -3.45
N LYS A 266 10.10 -4.90 -3.79
CA LYS A 266 10.71 -5.41 -5.02
C LYS A 266 10.12 -4.72 -6.26
N GLN A 267 8.80 -4.59 -6.35
CA GLN A 267 8.14 -3.89 -7.45
C GLN A 267 8.55 -2.42 -7.52
N SER A 268 8.55 -1.72 -6.38
CA SER A 268 8.89 -0.29 -6.34
C SER A 268 10.35 -0.05 -6.70
N LYS A 269 11.30 -0.85 -6.18
CA LYS A 269 12.74 -0.74 -6.48
C LYS A 269 13.07 -1.08 -7.94
N ARG A 270 12.29 -1.97 -8.58
CA ARG A 270 12.43 -2.25 -10.03
C ARG A 270 12.06 -1.04 -10.88
N LEU A 271 11.05 -0.27 -10.45
CA LEU A 271 10.62 0.94 -11.14
C LEU A 271 11.51 2.14 -10.82
N PHE A 272 11.99 2.24 -9.57
CA PHE A 272 12.77 3.37 -9.04
C PHE A 272 14.08 2.85 -8.42
N PRO A 273 15.10 2.55 -9.23
CA PRO A 273 16.33 1.91 -8.78
C PRO A 273 17.17 2.78 -7.84
N GLU A 274 17.01 4.10 -7.83
CA GLU A 274 17.74 5.01 -6.95
C GLU A 274 17.15 5.09 -5.53
N THR A 275 16.12 4.30 -5.23
CA THR A 275 15.53 4.22 -3.89
C THR A 275 16.54 3.77 -2.84
N ASN A 276 16.79 4.61 -1.84
CA ASN A 276 17.81 4.37 -0.81
C ASN A 276 17.22 4.06 0.56
N CYS A 277 15.94 4.34 0.78
CA CYS A 277 15.32 4.19 2.09
C CYS A 277 13.89 3.67 2.02
N VAL A 278 13.53 2.82 2.99
CA VAL A 278 12.16 2.34 3.17
C VAL A 278 11.62 2.77 4.53
N VAL A 279 10.49 3.46 4.50
CA VAL A 279 9.78 4.01 5.66
C VAL A 279 8.49 3.22 5.88
N ALA A 280 8.32 2.58 7.04
CA ALA A 280 7.12 1.80 7.34
C ALA A 280 6.72 1.87 8.82
N ASP A 281 5.54 1.36 9.17
CA ASP A 281 5.07 1.32 10.55
C ASP A 281 5.82 0.28 11.42
N ALA A 282 5.65 0.36 12.74
CA ALA A 282 6.18 -0.57 13.73
C ALA A 282 5.80 -2.04 13.44
N GLY A 283 4.64 -2.27 12.80
CA GLY A 283 4.18 -3.60 12.38
C GLY A 283 5.08 -4.28 11.33
N TYR A 284 5.86 -3.51 10.59
CA TYR A 284 6.80 -4.02 9.59
C TYR A 284 8.19 -4.33 10.17
N LYS A 285 8.47 -3.88 11.40
CA LYS A 285 9.75 -4.08 12.09
C LYS A 285 9.91 -5.54 12.54
N THR A 286 10.23 -6.39 11.58
CA THR A 286 10.51 -7.82 11.76
C THR A 286 11.93 -8.14 11.32
N PRO A 287 12.62 -9.11 11.95
CA PRO A 287 13.99 -9.47 11.54
C PRO A 287 14.10 -9.84 10.07
N LYS A 288 13.13 -10.59 9.54
CA LYS A 288 13.05 -10.96 8.11
C LYS A 288 13.00 -9.74 7.18
N PHE A 289 12.18 -8.75 7.54
CA PHE A 289 12.02 -7.56 6.71
C PHE A 289 13.28 -6.69 6.75
N VAL A 290 13.91 -6.51 7.92
CA VAL A 290 15.17 -5.76 8.03
C VAL A 290 16.29 -6.47 7.26
N HIS A 291 16.45 -7.78 7.42
CA HIS A 291 17.41 -8.57 6.65
C HIS A 291 17.23 -8.40 5.13
N PHE A 292 15.99 -8.45 4.67
CA PHE A 292 15.66 -8.22 3.27
C PHE A 292 16.01 -6.81 2.78
N LEU A 293 15.76 -5.77 3.58
CA LEU A 293 16.14 -4.41 3.23
C LEU A 293 17.66 -4.26 3.15
N THR A 294 18.40 -4.82 4.11
CA THR A 294 19.86 -4.83 4.10
C THR A 294 20.41 -5.53 2.87
N HIS A 295 19.84 -6.68 2.47
CA HIS A 295 20.26 -7.39 1.26
C HIS A 295 20.07 -6.58 -0.04
N LEU A 296 19.08 -5.67 -0.06
CA LEU A 296 18.86 -4.75 -1.17
C LEU A 296 19.60 -3.41 -1.02
N ASN A 297 20.48 -3.28 -0.02
CA ASN A 297 21.16 -2.04 0.35
C ASN A 297 20.18 -0.87 0.60
N LEU A 298 19.02 -1.17 1.19
CA LEU A 298 17.99 -0.19 1.53
C LEU A 298 18.07 0.15 3.02
N ARG A 299 18.17 1.45 3.34
CA ARG A 299 18.18 1.93 4.73
C ARG A 299 16.79 1.77 5.38
N PRO A 300 16.66 1.00 6.46
CA PRO A 300 15.39 0.88 7.18
C PRO A 300 15.11 2.16 7.99
N CYS A 301 13.93 2.73 7.80
CA CYS A 301 13.42 3.88 8.56
C CYS A 301 12.14 3.48 9.29
N LEU A 302 12.31 2.71 10.37
CA LEU A 302 11.23 2.07 11.14
C LEU A 302 11.14 2.69 12.55
N PRO A 303 9.92 2.86 13.10
CA PRO A 303 9.73 3.46 14.42
C PRO A 303 10.07 2.48 15.55
N TYR A 304 9.98 2.98 16.78
CA TYR A 304 10.16 2.17 17.97
C TYR A 304 8.96 1.24 18.17
N SER A 305 9.24 -0.05 18.37
CA SER A 305 8.24 -1.04 18.75
C SER A 305 8.35 -1.32 20.24
N ARG A 306 7.29 -1.04 21.01
CA ARG A 306 7.29 -1.33 22.46
C ARG A 306 7.50 -2.84 22.70
N PRO A 307 8.49 -3.23 23.52
CA PRO A 307 8.68 -4.61 23.92
C PRO A 307 7.45 -5.12 24.67
N LYS A 308 6.92 -6.28 24.25
CA LYS A 308 5.82 -6.95 24.94
C LYS A 308 6.38 -7.86 26.05
N GLY A 309 6.92 -7.25 27.09
CA GLY A 309 7.39 -7.95 28.29
C GLY A 309 6.25 -8.26 29.29
N LYS A 310 6.45 -9.25 30.16
CA LYS A 310 5.57 -9.45 31.32
C LYS A 310 5.79 -8.29 32.30
N LYS A 311 4.71 -7.62 32.72
CA LYS A 311 4.78 -6.51 33.69
C LYS A 311 5.41 -6.99 35.01
N GLY A 312 6.35 -6.22 35.54
CA GLY A 312 7.03 -6.47 36.82
C GLY A 312 8.26 -7.37 36.76
N LEU A 313 8.69 -7.79 35.56
CA LEU A 313 9.98 -8.49 35.38
C LEU A 313 10.97 -7.60 34.62
N LEU A 314 12.26 -7.77 34.90
CA LEU A 314 13.37 -7.11 34.21
C LEU A 314 13.21 -7.28 32.70
N SER A 315 13.35 -6.17 31.97
CA SER A 315 13.22 -6.15 30.52
C SER A 315 14.51 -6.62 29.84
N LYS A 316 14.46 -6.93 28.54
CA LYS A 316 15.67 -7.31 27.78
C LYS A 316 16.70 -6.17 27.76
N ASN A 317 16.24 -4.92 27.75
CA ASN A 317 17.08 -3.74 27.62
C ASN A 317 17.95 -3.46 28.86
N GLU A 318 17.65 -4.11 29.98
CA GLU A 318 18.46 -4.03 31.21
C GLU A 318 19.65 -5.01 31.18
N PHE A 319 19.72 -5.88 30.18
CA PHE A 319 20.86 -6.77 29.97
C PHE A 319 21.70 -6.22 28.82
N LEU A 320 23.00 -6.06 29.07
CA LEU A 320 23.95 -5.61 28.06
C LEU A 320 24.34 -6.81 27.19
N TYR A 321 24.33 -6.66 25.88
CA TYR A 321 24.88 -7.68 24.97
C TYR A 321 26.35 -7.34 24.70
N ASP A 322 27.22 -8.32 24.90
CA ASP A 322 28.63 -8.25 24.53
C ASP A 322 28.83 -9.06 23.24
N GLU A 323 29.17 -8.36 22.16
CA GLU A 323 29.39 -8.95 20.83
C GLU A 323 30.68 -9.78 20.76
N TYR A 324 31.72 -9.40 21.52
CA TYR A 324 33.03 -10.06 21.46
C TYR A 324 32.97 -11.43 22.12
N PHE A 325 32.28 -11.54 23.26
CA PHE A 325 32.11 -12.81 23.99
C PHE A 325 30.83 -13.56 23.65
N ASP A 326 30.00 -13.04 22.74
CA ASP A 326 28.64 -13.52 22.44
C ASP A 326 27.86 -13.91 23.70
N CYS A 327 27.67 -12.95 24.61
CA CYS A 327 26.98 -13.19 25.87
C CYS A 327 26.13 -11.99 26.29
N TYR A 328 25.19 -12.23 27.22
CA TYR A 328 24.47 -11.14 27.87
C TYR A 328 24.96 -10.96 29.31
N ILE A 329 25.20 -9.73 29.73
CA ILE A 329 25.58 -9.38 31.09
C ILE A 329 24.32 -8.84 31.79
N CYS A 330 23.97 -9.43 32.93
CA CYS A 330 22.83 -8.98 33.72
C CYS A 330 23.18 -7.78 34.61
N PRO A 331 22.19 -7.10 35.23
CA PRO A 331 22.43 -5.98 36.14
C PRO A 331 23.28 -6.28 37.40
N GLN A 332 23.53 -7.56 37.68
CA GLN A 332 24.38 -8.03 38.78
C GLN A 332 25.74 -8.56 38.25
N ASP A 333 26.13 -8.11 37.05
CA ASP A 333 27.39 -8.44 36.37
C ASP A 333 27.63 -9.94 36.13
N GLN A 334 26.57 -10.76 36.16
CA GLN A 334 26.66 -12.18 35.81
C GLN A 334 26.44 -12.39 34.31
N MET A 335 27.26 -13.25 33.72
CA MET A 335 27.20 -13.60 32.31
C MET A 335 26.13 -14.66 32.03
N LEU A 336 25.39 -14.45 30.95
CA LEU A 336 24.48 -15.41 30.34
C LEU A 336 25.14 -15.91 29.06
N ALA A 337 25.69 -17.11 29.13
CA ALA A 337 26.37 -17.74 28.02
C ALA A 337 25.39 -18.21 26.94
N PHE A 338 25.84 -18.18 25.68
CA PHE A 338 25.13 -18.79 24.58
C PHE A 338 24.89 -20.29 24.84
N SER A 339 23.65 -20.72 24.66
CA SER A 339 23.23 -22.10 24.90
C SER A 339 22.93 -22.82 23.59
N THR A 340 22.02 -22.30 22.78
CA THR A 340 21.57 -22.98 21.56
C THR A 340 20.81 -22.03 20.63
N VAL A 341 20.73 -22.38 19.35
CA VAL A 341 19.76 -21.77 18.42
C VAL A 341 18.50 -22.63 18.37
N THR A 342 17.34 -21.99 18.53
CA THR A 342 16.02 -22.61 18.37
C THR A 342 15.68 -22.77 16.89
N ARG A 343 14.69 -23.63 16.60
CA ARG A 343 14.20 -23.84 15.23
C ARG A 343 13.52 -22.61 14.62
N GLU A 344 13.10 -21.67 15.46
CA GLU A 344 12.46 -20.42 15.04
C GLU A 344 13.47 -19.31 14.73
N GLY A 345 14.77 -19.58 14.84
CA GLY A 345 15.82 -18.60 14.53
C GLY A 345 16.22 -17.72 15.71
N TYR A 346 16.09 -18.21 16.95
CA TYR A 346 16.52 -17.47 18.14
C TYR A 346 17.69 -18.15 18.84
N ARG A 347 18.76 -17.40 19.07
CA ARG A 347 19.86 -17.71 19.98
C ARG A 347 19.35 -17.57 21.43
N GLU A 348 19.47 -18.62 22.22
CA GLU A 348 19.15 -18.63 23.65
C GLU A 348 20.41 -18.41 24.48
N TYR A 349 20.34 -17.46 25.41
CA TYR A 349 21.38 -17.18 26.40
C TYR A 349 20.83 -17.50 27.78
N LYS A 350 21.57 -18.28 28.57
CA LYS A 350 21.08 -18.82 29.84
C LYS A 350 21.98 -18.40 30.98
N SER A 351 21.36 -17.94 32.07
CA SER A 351 22.09 -17.68 33.32
C SER A 351 22.47 -18.98 34.02
N ASN A 352 23.51 -18.93 34.86
CA ASN A 352 23.87 -20.03 35.74
C ASN A 352 22.88 -20.12 36.92
N PRO A 353 22.09 -21.21 37.05
CA PRO A 353 21.13 -21.36 38.13
C PRO A 353 21.75 -21.25 39.52
N LYS A 354 22.98 -21.77 39.68
CA LYS A 354 23.66 -21.86 40.99
C LYS A 354 23.97 -20.48 41.57
N GLU A 355 24.36 -19.54 40.71
CA GLU A 355 24.60 -18.14 41.09
C GLU A 355 23.28 -17.39 41.29
N CYS A 356 22.28 -17.68 40.46
CA CYS A 356 21.01 -16.95 40.49
C CYS A 356 20.16 -17.26 41.73
N VAL A 357 20.31 -18.42 42.38
CA VAL A 357 19.54 -18.79 43.59
C VAL A 357 19.73 -17.76 44.71
N HIS A 358 20.91 -17.17 44.81
CA HIS A 358 21.26 -16.19 45.86
C HIS A 358 21.14 -14.74 45.37
N CYS A 359 20.59 -14.50 44.18
CA CYS A 359 20.53 -13.17 43.59
C CYS A 359 19.44 -12.30 44.25
N PRO A 360 19.75 -11.07 44.69
CA PRO A 360 18.78 -10.17 45.31
C PRO A 360 17.67 -9.76 44.34
N LEU A 361 17.94 -9.76 43.03
CA LEU A 361 16.99 -9.39 41.98
C LEU A 361 16.18 -10.59 41.45
N LEU A 362 16.29 -11.78 42.03
CA LEU A 362 15.68 -13.01 41.49
C LEU A 362 14.18 -12.86 41.24
N ASN A 363 13.44 -12.30 42.19
CA ASN A 363 11.98 -12.08 42.11
C ASN A 363 11.56 -11.14 40.97
N GLN A 364 12.44 -10.21 40.60
CA GLN A 364 12.24 -9.29 39.48
C GLN A 364 12.84 -9.86 38.18
N CYS A 365 13.79 -10.79 38.27
CA CYS A 365 14.50 -11.33 37.11
C CYS A 365 13.75 -12.50 36.45
N THR A 366 13.32 -13.51 37.19
CA THR A 366 12.69 -14.71 36.57
C THR A 366 11.64 -15.33 37.49
N LYS A 367 10.64 -15.98 36.87
CA LYS A 367 9.66 -16.84 37.57
C LYS A 367 9.94 -18.33 37.35
N SER A 368 11.10 -18.65 36.79
CA SER A 368 11.49 -20.05 36.55
C SER A 368 11.73 -20.77 37.86
N LYS A 369 11.19 -21.98 37.99
CA LYS A 369 11.42 -22.86 39.16
C LYS A 369 12.90 -23.22 39.34
N ASN A 370 13.66 -23.22 38.25
CA ASN A 370 15.10 -23.53 38.26
C ASN A 370 15.96 -22.28 38.49
N HIS A 371 15.36 -21.14 38.85
CA HIS A 371 16.03 -19.84 39.04
C HIS A 371 16.88 -19.39 37.83
N GLN A 372 16.60 -19.94 36.64
CA GLN A 372 17.30 -19.62 35.41
C GLN A 372 16.58 -18.52 34.63
N ARG A 373 17.33 -17.52 34.18
CA ARG A 373 16.88 -16.51 33.22
C ARG A 373 17.31 -16.95 31.82
N VAL A 374 16.38 -16.87 30.87
CA VAL A 374 16.65 -17.13 29.45
C VAL A 374 16.36 -15.86 28.67
N ILE A 375 17.34 -15.41 27.91
CA ILE A 375 17.21 -14.28 26.97
C ILE A 375 17.32 -14.83 25.56
N THR A 376 16.46 -14.33 24.68
CA THR A 376 16.51 -14.69 23.26
C THR A 376 16.96 -13.51 22.41
N ARG A 377 17.83 -13.79 21.45
CA ARG A 377 18.25 -12.87 20.38
C ARG A 377 17.99 -13.56 19.06
N HIS A 378 17.34 -12.88 18.11
CA HIS A 378 17.16 -13.47 16.78
C HIS A 378 18.52 -13.64 16.10
N VAL A 379 18.67 -14.58 15.16
CA VAL A 379 19.93 -14.77 14.41
C VAL A 379 20.38 -13.49 13.69
N TRP A 380 19.42 -12.71 13.20
CA TRP A 380 19.63 -11.35 12.65
C TRP A 380 19.41 -10.23 13.68
N GLY A 381 19.75 -10.46 14.94
CA GLY A 381 19.61 -9.48 16.01
C GLY A 381 20.45 -8.23 15.76
N ASP A 382 21.63 -8.40 15.16
CA ASP A 382 22.58 -7.32 14.92
C ASP A 382 22.01 -6.29 13.93
N LEU A 383 21.35 -6.76 12.87
CA LEU A 383 20.61 -5.90 11.93
C LEU A 383 19.44 -5.14 12.58
N MET A 384 18.80 -5.76 13.57
CA MET A 384 17.71 -5.11 14.31
C MET A 384 18.23 -4.01 15.23
N ASP A 385 19.41 -4.20 15.82
CA ASP A 385 20.08 -3.20 16.65
C ASP A 385 20.58 -2.04 15.77
N GLU A 386 21.17 -2.32 14.60
CA GLU A 386 21.50 -1.30 13.59
C GLU A 386 20.27 -0.49 13.18
N ALA A 387 19.13 -1.14 12.88
CA ALA A 387 17.88 -0.45 12.57
C ALA A 387 17.38 0.42 13.74
N GLU A 388 17.64 0.03 14.99
CA GLU A 388 17.34 0.83 16.18
C GLU A 388 18.30 2.03 16.32
N HIS A 389 19.58 1.87 16.03
CA HIS A 389 20.55 2.97 15.97
C HIS A 389 20.19 3.98 14.88
N LEU A 390 19.90 3.49 13.67
CA LEU A 390 19.47 4.30 12.53
C LEU A 390 18.23 5.13 12.88
N ARG A 391 17.25 4.56 13.59
CA ARG A 391 16.05 5.28 14.05
C ARG A 391 16.38 6.55 14.87
N LEU A 392 17.47 6.54 15.64
CA LEU A 392 17.85 7.66 16.49
C LEU A 392 18.58 8.78 15.73
N THR A 393 19.04 8.52 14.51
CA THR A 393 19.68 9.54 13.65
C THR A 393 18.70 10.64 13.25
N ASP A 394 19.21 11.86 13.08
CA ASP A 394 18.38 13.00 12.68
C ASP A 394 17.83 12.86 11.26
N LEU A 395 18.61 12.22 10.37
CA LEU A 395 18.17 11.87 9.02
C LEU A 395 16.90 10.99 9.06
N ASN A 396 16.94 9.83 9.75
CA ASN A 396 15.78 8.95 9.84
C ASN A 396 14.60 9.63 10.55
N LYS A 397 14.85 10.41 11.61
CA LYS A 397 13.78 11.17 12.29
C LYS A 397 13.10 12.15 11.34
N SER A 398 13.86 12.86 10.51
CA SER A 398 13.33 13.83 9.56
C SER A 398 12.49 13.18 8.46
N ILE A 399 12.96 12.06 7.90
CA ILE A 399 12.26 11.28 6.88
C ILE A 399 11.00 10.66 7.47
N TYR A 400 11.09 10.02 8.65
CA TYR A 400 9.95 9.39 9.29
C TYR A 400 8.83 10.39 9.61
N LYS A 401 9.15 11.64 9.97
CA LYS A 401 8.16 12.70 10.21
C LYS A 401 7.30 12.99 8.96
N LYS A 402 7.85 12.86 7.74
CA LYS A 402 7.12 13.09 6.49
C LYS A 402 6.02 12.06 6.24
N ARG A 403 6.08 10.87 6.86
CA ARG A 403 5.06 9.81 6.72
C ARG A 403 3.62 10.29 6.94
N LYS A 404 3.42 11.21 7.90
CA LYS A 404 2.11 11.81 8.22
C LYS A 404 1.57 12.70 7.10
N GLN A 405 2.46 13.23 6.25
CA GLN A 405 2.16 14.14 5.15
C GLN A 405 2.09 13.41 3.80
N THR A 406 2.69 12.22 3.70
CA THR A 406 2.70 11.36 2.52
C THR A 406 1.62 10.29 2.61
N ILE A 407 1.98 9.06 2.99
CA ILE A 407 1.12 7.88 2.85
C ILE A 407 -0.13 7.92 3.72
N GLU A 408 -0.03 8.44 4.95
CA GLU A 408 -1.19 8.58 5.83
C GLU A 408 -2.22 9.55 5.24
N ARG A 409 -1.74 10.63 4.59
CA ARG A 409 -2.58 11.61 3.92
C ARG A 409 -3.21 11.04 2.66
N ILE A 410 -2.47 10.25 1.87
CA ILE A 410 -3.00 9.53 0.71
C ILE A 410 -4.17 8.66 1.15
N PHE A 411 -4.02 7.86 2.21
CA PHE A 411 -5.12 7.01 2.68
C PHE A 411 -6.28 7.78 3.30
N ALA A 412 -6.02 8.91 3.95
CA ALA A 412 -7.08 9.80 4.41
C ALA A 412 -7.89 10.35 3.21
N ASP A 413 -7.22 10.86 2.19
CA ASP A 413 -7.87 11.38 0.98
C ASP A 413 -8.61 10.27 0.23
N ALA A 414 -8.01 9.08 0.07
CA ALA A 414 -8.65 7.93 -0.57
C ALA A 414 -9.96 7.54 0.12
N LYS A 415 -9.99 7.55 1.46
CA LYS A 415 -11.18 7.21 2.25
C LYS A 415 -12.24 8.30 2.24
N GLU A 416 -11.85 9.56 2.46
CA GLU A 416 -12.79 10.67 2.63
C GLU A 416 -13.30 11.22 1.30
N LYS A 417 -12.41 11.37 0.31
CA LYS A 417 -12.71 12.05 -0.95
C LYS A 417 -12.99 11.09 -2.11
N HIS A 418 -12.45 9.87 -2.06
CA HIS A 418 -12.53 8.92 -3.19
C HIS A 418 -13.33 7.64 -2.87
N GLY A 419 -13.98 7.58 -1.70
CA GLY A 419 -14.95 6.53 -1.38
C GLY A 419 -14.37 5.17 -0.99
N MET A 420 -13.07 5.08 -0.68
CA MET A 420 -12.35 3.82 -0.45
C MET A 420 -12.62 3.16 0.92
N ARG A 421 -13.54 3.69 1.74
CA ARG A 421 -13.89 3.11 3.06
C ARG A 421 -14.57 1.75 2.94
N TRP A 422 -15.33 1.54 1.88
CA TRP A 422 -16.07 0.31 1.62
C TRP A 422 -16.14 0.09 0.12
N THR A 423 -16.06 -1.18 -0.30
CA THR A 423 -16.22 -1.53 -1.71
C THR A 423 -17.63 -2.04 -1.99
N LYS A 424 -18.13 -1.75 -3.20
CA LYS A 424 -19.36 -2.35 -3.75
C LYS A 424 -19.08 -3.65 -4.48
N TYR A 425 -17.84 -3.81 -4.92
CA TYR A 425 -17.37 -4.95 -5.71
C TYR A 425 -17.09 -6.15 -4.80
N ARG A 426 -17.09 -7.33 -5.41
CA ARG A 426 -16.77 -8.62 -4.78
C ARG A 426 -15.75 -9.32 -5.65
N GLY A 427 -14.83 -10.06 -5.03
CA GLY A 427 -13.68 -10.63 -5.69
C GLY A 427 -12.49 -9.68 -5.77
N LEU A 428 -11.30 -10.25 -5.60
CA LEU A 428 -10.01 -9.59 -5.49
C LEU A 428 -9.69 -8.78 -6.75
N GLU A 429 -9.87 -9.36 -7.93
CA GLU A 429 -9.59 -8.72 -9.22
C GLU A 429 -10.35 -7.39 -9.38
N LYS A 430 -11.64 -7.38 -9.06
CA LYS A 430 -12.48 -6.18 -9.19
C LYS A 430 -12.12 -5.12 -8.15
N VAL A 431 -11.79 -5.54 -6.93
CA VAL A 431 -11.38 -4.62 -5.87
C VAL A 431 -9.98 -4.04 -6.16
N ALA A 432 -9.07 -4.85 -6.70
CA ALA A 432 -7.76 -4.42 -7.16
C ALA A 432 -7.88 -3.39 -8.27
N THR A 433 -8.66 -3.70 -9.30
CA THR A 433 -8.89 -2.79 -10.43
C THR A 433 -9.54 -1.47 -10.00
N HIS A 434 -10.56 -1.55 -9.14
CA HIS A 434 -11.19 -0.35 -8.58
C HIS A 434 -10.20 0.51 -7.78
N THR A 435 -9.38 -0.11 -6.94
CA THR A 435 -8.39 0.62 -6.13
C THR A 435 -7.31 1.24 -7.02
N MET A 436 -6.85 0.52 -8.04
CA MET A 436 -5.89 1.03 -9.01
C MET A 436 -6.41 2.28 -9.73
N LEU A 437 -7.65 2.26 -10.20
CA LEU A 437 -8.29 3.42 -10.82
C LEU A 437 -8.47 4.61 -9.87
N VAL A 438 -8.79 4.36 -8.60
CA VAL A 438 -8.86 5.42 -7.58
C VAL A 438 -7.47 6.06 -7.40
N PHE A 439 -6.42 5.25 -7.31
CA PHE A 439 -5.06 5.76 -7.17
C PHE A 439 -4.54 6.45 -8.44
N ALA A 440 -4.90 5.97 -9.62
CA ALA A 440 -4.65 6.66 -10.88
C ALA A 440 -5.31 8.05 -10.90
N ALA A 441 -6.59 8.14 -10.48
CA ALA A 441 -7.31 9.40 -10.38
C ALA A 441 -6.65 10.36 -9.37
N MET A 442 -6.16 9.84 -8.24
CA MET A 442 -5.45 10.63 -7.23
C MET A 442 -4.12 11.18 -7.75
N ASN A 443 -3.32 10.35 -8.43
CA ASN A 443 -2.09 10.78 -9.08
C ASN A 443 -2.37 11.82 -10.17
N LEU A 444 -3.37 11.61 -11.02
CA LEU A 444 -3.78 12.54 -12.06
C LEU A 444 -4.20 13.89 -11.49
N LYS A 445 -5.04 13.90 -10.45
CA LYS A 445 -5.46 15.12 -9.75
C LYS A 445 -4.26 15.90 -9.23
N LYS A 446 -3.28 15.19 -8.66
CA LYS A 446 -2.07 15.79 -8.10
C LYS A 446 -1.18 16.37 -9.18
N LEU A 447 -0.89 15.59 -10.23
CA LEU A 447 -0.16 16.00 -11.42
C LEU A 447 -0.76 17.29 -12.00
N ALA A 448 -2.05 17.26 -12.31
CA ALA A 448 -2.78 18.39 -12.86
C ALA A 448 -2.71 19.64 -11.97
N THR A 449 -2.89 19.47 -10.66
CA THR A 449 -2.82 20.59 -9.72
C THR A 449 -1.40 21.18 -9.62
N TRP A 450 -0.36 20.36 -9.78
CA TRP A 450 1.03 20.80 -9.66
C TRP A 450 1.52 21.47 -10.93
N LEU A 451 1.19 20.93 -12.10
CA LEU A 451 1.43 21.58 -13.40
C LEU A 451 0.74 22.94 -13.46
N TRP A 452 -0.53 23.01 -13.07
CA TRP A 452 -1.30 24.26 -13.11
C TRP A 452 -0.73 25.36 -12.19
N LYS A 453 -0.13 24.98 -11.07
CA LYS A 453 0.49 25.92 -10.13
C LYS A 453 1.87 26.41 -10.58
N GLY A 454 2.38 25.92 -11.71
CA GLY A 454 3.73 26.25 -12.18
C GLY A 454 4.82 25.85 -11.20
N LYS A 455 4.62 24.75 -10.43
CA LYS A 455 5.71 24.23 -9.60
C LYS A 455 6.87 23.86 -10.51
N GLU A 456 8.04 24.45 -10.28
CA GLU A 456 9.23 24.11 -11.04
C GLU A 456 9.53 22.61 -10.91
N PRO A 457 9.81 21.91 -12.04
CA PRO A 457 10.20 20.52 -12.02
C PRO A 457 11.47 20.39 -11.16
N LEU A 458 11.55 19.36 -10.31
CA LEU A 458 12.80 19.07 -9.61
C LEU A 458 13.85 18.75 -10.69
N PHE A 459 15.00 19.44 -10.65
CA PHE A 459 16.11 19.16 -11.56
C PHE A 459 16.50 17.68 -11.43
N PHE A 460 16.08 16.85 -12.39
CA PHE A 460 16.29 15.41 -12.36
C PHE A 460 17.36 14.98 -13.37
N CYS A 461 18.11 13.95 -12.98
CA CYS A 461 19.24 13.37 -13.70
C CYS A 461 18.84 12.87 -15.11
N PRO A 462 19.60 13.19 -16.18
CA PRO A 462 19.20 12.94 -17.58
C PRO A 462 19.00 11.47 -17.99
N LYS A 463 19.39 10.49 -17.16
CA LYS A 463 19.45 9.07 -17.56
C LYS A 463 18.08 8.41 -17.76
N ILE A 464 17.01 8.95 -17.18
CA ILE A 464 15.66 8.36 -17.25
C ILE A 464 14.95 8.66 -18.57
N ARG A 465 15.30 9.77 -19.24
CA ARG A 465 14.63 10.20 -20.49
C ARG A 465 14.73 9.17 -21.62
N ASN A 466 15.72 8.26 -21.56
CA ASN A 466 15.96 7.24 -22.59
C ASN A 466 15.71 5.79 -22.13
N GLU A 467 15.55 5.50 -20.83
CA GLU A 467 15.37 4.11 -20.35
C GLU A 467 13.89 3.73 -20.11
N VAL A 468 13.01 4.71 -19.87
CA VAL A 468 11.58 4.49 -19.59
C VAL A 468 10.82 4.02 -20.83
N ASP A 469 11.24 4.43 -22.03
CA ASP A 469 10.58 4.07 -23.30
C ASP A 469 10.72 2.58 -23.70
N LYS A 470 11.56 1.78 -23.02
CA LYS A 470 11.74 0.35 -23.33
C LYS A 470 11.44 -0.61 -22.18
N LYS A 471 11.74 -0.25 -20.92
CA LYS A 471 11.61 -1.20 -19.79
C LYS A 471 10.17 -1.41 -19.31
N LEU A 472 9.30 -0.42 -19.40
CA LEU A 472 7.88 -0.55 -18.99
C LEU A 472 7.08 -1.48 -19.91
N PHE A 473 7.44 -1.55 -21.19
CA PHE A 473 6.75 -2.37 -22.19
C PHE A 473 7.26 -3.83 -22.21
N GLN A 474 8.57 -4.06 -22.04
CA GLN A 474 9.15 -5.42 -22.05
C GLN A 474 8.98 -6.17 -20.72
N ALA A 475 8.89 -5.47 -19.57
CA ALA A 475 8.75 -6.14 -18.28
C ALA A 475 7.35 -6.73 -18.02
N ARG A 476 6.33 -6.39 -18.82
CA ARG A 476 4.97 -6.93 -18.70
C ARG A 476 4.73 -8.22 -19.51
N VAL A 477 5.55 -8.48 -20.53
CA VAL A 477 5.41 -9.70 -21.37
C VAL A 477 6.10 -10.91 -20.74
N THR A 478 7.08 -10.71 -19.85
CA THR A 478 7.81 -11.82 -19.19
C THR A 478 7.30 -12.18 -17.79
N SER A 479 6.50 -11.33 -17.14
CA SER A 479 6.17 -11.52 -15.72
C SER A 479 4.92 -12.35 -15.43
N LEU A 480 4.13 -12.78 -16.42
CA LEU A 480 2.94 -13.63 -16.21
C LEU A 480 3.23 -15.13 -16.42
N GLU A 481 4.15 -15.49 -17.32
CA GLU A 481 4.60 -16.89 -17.49
C GLU A 481 5.64 -17.31 -16.43
N GLN A 482 6.43 -16.37 -15.90
CA GLN A 482 7.39 -16.65 -14.81
C GLN A 482 6.75 -16.69 -13.41
N LEU A 483 5.55 -16.13 -13.23
CA LEU A 483 4.82 -16.20 -11.94
C LEU A 483 4.08 -17.53 -11.72
N LEU A 484 4.03 -18.41 -12.74
CA LEU A 484 3.39 -19.73 -12.67
C LEU A 484 4.35 -20.91 -12.91
N SER A 485 5.63 -20.67 -13.21
CA SER A 485 6.59 -21.74 -13.59
C SER A 485 7.78 -21.94 -12.64
N THR A 486 7.87 -21.21 -11.53
CA THR A 486 8.82 -21.54 -10.45
C THR A 486 8.09 -21.71 -9.13
N VAL A 487 7.47 -22.88 -9.00
CA VAL A 487 7.33 -23.64 -7.75
C VAL A 487 8.69 -24.26 -7.44
#